data_AF-A0A1V5RQK9-F1
#
_entry.id   AF-A0A1V5RQK9-F1
#
_cell.length_a   1.000
_cell.length_b   1.000
_cell.length_c   1.000
_cell.angle_alpha   90.00
_cell.angle_beta   90.00
_cell.angle_gamma   90.00
#
_symmetry.space_group_name_H-M   'P 1'
#
loop_
_entity.id
_entity.type
_entity.pdbx_description
1 polymer ?
#
loop_
_entity_poly.entity_id
_entity_poly.type
_entity_poly.pdbx_seq_one_letter_code
_entity_poly.pdbx_strand_id
1 'polypeptide(L)'
;MLGQAEPLTYVALYKPAGYLSSNQDPHGGRMLSELLPPGPRLYPVGRLDRDSEGLMLVTNDGDLALRLTHPRYEHAKIYLVEVEGVPDERKLRRWQHGVMLDDGPTLPAKVALLREPPFPYLRRRAAGPAAGEGEGRRGRDAPRQPPRTSWLKITLREGRKRQIRRMVGLLGHPALRIVRIGMGSLALGDLRPGRWRDLTEGEVRALRDEAFAAVEATAAVREAKGGRDRSMPSTIAIDGPSASGKSTIGGLLARELGYLYFDTGVMYRATAAVALARGVPVDDAAAVADLARAIHIEVTAATVDDGRDVTVLVDGQDVTHELRRPDVEKAVSPVSANPGVREALCLQQRRIGEAGRVVMVGRDIGTVVLPDADLKIYLDAAPTERARRRYLERLARGETADFEQVLADIRRRDEYDSSRQHAPLMAAPDAVLVDSTGLTIEQVLERVRGLVARAQAR
;
A
#
# COMPACT_ATOMS: atom_id res chain seq x y z
N MET A 1 -25.34 -20.67 0.86
CA MET A 1 -25.68 -19.83 -0.30
C MET A 1 -24.42 -19.07 -0.70
N LEU A 2 -23.80 -19.41 -1.82
CA LEU A 2 -22.71 -18.63 -2.40
C LEU A 2 -23.29 -17.27 -2.79
N GLY A 3 -22.86 -16.20 -2.12
CA GLY A 3 -23.31 -14.84 -2.43
C GLY A 3 -22.87 -14.47 -3.84
N GLN A 4 -23.83 -14.06 -4.67
CA GLN A 4 -23.51 -13.47 -5.97
C GLN A 4 -22.59 -12.27 -5.75
N ALA A 5 -21.52 -12.16 -6.53
CA ALA A 5 -20.63 -11.00 -6.47
C ALA A 5 -21.44 -9.73 -6.78
N GLU A 6 -21.32 -8.71 -5.92
CA GLU A 6 -21.99 -7.44 -6.16
C GLU A 6 -21.52 -6.83 -7.50
N PRO A 7 -22.41 -6.24 -8.29
CA PRO A 7 -22.03 -5.61 -9.55
C PRO A 7 -21.05 -4.46 -9.31
N LEU A 8 -20.03 -4.39 -10.18
CA LEU A 8 -19.02 -3.32 -10.11
C LEU A 8 -19.66 -1.97 -10.45
N THR A 9 -19.41 -0.99 -9.59
CA THR A 9 -19.99 0.36 -9.65
C THR A 9 -18.88 1.39 -9.65
N TYR A 10 -18.95 2.39 -10.53
CA TYR A 10 -17.92 3.42 -10.68
C TYR A 10 -18.58 4.80 -10.73
N VAL A 11 -18.24 5.63 -9.76
CA VAL A 11 -18.85 6.94 -9.56
C VAL A 11 -17.79 8.04 -9.57
N ALA A 12 -18.03 9.08 -10.36
CA ALA A 12 -17.30 10.33 -10.30
C ALA A 12 -18.05 11.27 -9.37
N LEU A 13 -17.40 11.73 -8.31
CA LEU A 13 -17.97 12.64 -7.32
C LEU A 13 -17.13 13.91 -7.21
N TYR A 14 -17.77 15.08 -7.19
CA TYR A 14 -17.09 16.30 -6.75
C TYR A 14 -17.18 16.37 -5.22
N LYS A 15 -16.05 16.18 -4.53
CA LYS A 15 -15.94 16.44 -3.08
C LYS A 15 -15.91 17.95 -2.79
N PRO A 16 -16.87 18.52 -2.03
CA PRO A 16 -16.79 19.90 -1.57
C PRO A 16 -15.72 20.11 -0.51
N ALA A 17 -15.33 21.36 -0.28
CA ALA A 17 -14.48 21.73 0.84
C ALA A 17 -15.22 21.45 2.16
N GLY A 18 -14.49 21.01 3.17
CA GLY A 18 -15.02 20.66 4.49
C GLY A 18 -15.41 19.19 4.65
N TYR A 19 -15.56 18.43 3.55
CA TYR A 19 -15.87 17.00 3.58
C TYR A 19 -14.61 16.13 3.79
N LEU A 20 -14.73 15.00 4.46
CA LEU A 20 -13.65 14.01 4.61
C LEU A 20 -13.72 12.93 3.53
N SER A 21 -12.59 12.61 2.90
CA SER A 21 -12.45 11.49 1.94
C SER A 21 -12.30 10.11 2.61
N SER A 22 -12.55 9.99 3.92
CA SER A 22 -12.40 8.75 4.68
C SER A 22 -13.76 8.09 4.89
N ASN A 23 -13.76 6.76 5.03
CA ASN A 23 -14.94 5.97 5.45
C ASN A 23 -15.04 5.83 6.97
N GLN A 24 -14.13 6.44 7.72
CA GLN A 24 -14.16 6.52 9.18
C GLN A 24 -14.22 7.98 9.64
N ASP A 25 -15.08 8.24 10.61
CA ASP A 25 -15.28 9.55 11.23
C ASP A 25 -14.71 9.59 12.65
N PRO A 26 -13.45 10.00 12.83
CA PRO A 26 -12.89 10.11 14.17
C PRO A 26 -13.40 11.32 14.96
N HIS A 27 -14.09 12.30 14.35
CA HIS A 27 -14.36 13.61 14.97
C HIS A 27 -15.70 14.30 14.60
N GLY A 28 -16.71 13.60 14.07
CA GLY A 28 -18.03 14.18 13.77
C GLY A 28 -18.06 15.05 12.49
N GLY A 29 -17.25 14.75 11.49
CA GLY A 29 -17.11 15.57 10.27
C GLY A 29 -17.97 15.10 9.10
N ARG A 30 -18.45 16.04 8.26
CA ARG A 30 -19.18 15.72 7.02
C ARG A 30 -18.38 14.75 6.13
N MET A 31 -18.94 13.58 5.85
CA MET A 31 -18.27 12.52 5.12
C MET A 31 -18.66 12.50 3.65
N LEU A 32 -17.71 12.11 2.80
CA LEU A 32 -17.95 11.94 1.37
C LEU A 32 -19.05 10.90 1.08
N SER A 33 -19.20 9.90 1.94
CA SER A 33 -20.27 8.89 1.86
C SER A 33 -21.68 9.47 1.96
N GLU A 34 -21.88 10.62 2.64
CA GLU A 34 -23.18 11.30 2.72
C GLU A 34 -23.64 11.87 1.37
N LEU A 35 -22.73 12.03 0.42
CA LEU A 35 -23.02 12.58 -0.90
C LEU A 35 -23.37 11.48 -1.92
N LEU A 36 -23.11 10.21 -1.60
CA LEU A 36 -23.29 9.09 -2.51
C LEU A 36 -24.75 8.59 -2.51
N PRO A 37 -25.21 7.98 -3.61
CA PRO A 37 -26.52 7.36 -3.63
C PRO A 37 -26.59 6.17 -2.65
N PRO A 38 -27.80 5.82 -2.16
CA PRO A 38 -28.00 4.53 -1.53
C PRO A 38 -27.67 3.41 -2.53
N GLY A 39 -26.93 2.38 -2.10
CA GLY A 39 -26.45 1.35 -3.00
C GLY A 39 -25.35 0.47 -2.41
N PRO A 40 -24.58 -0.24 -3.24
CA PRO A 40 -23.46 -1.08 -2.79
C PRO A 40 -22.42 -0.23 -2.06
N ARG A 41 -21.63 -0.88 -1.20
CA ARG A 41 -20.63 -0.17 -0.40
C ARG A 41 -19.48 0.29 -1.31
N LEU A 42 -19.42 1.59 -1.59
CA LEU A 42 -18.37 2.20 -2.41
C LEU A 42 -17.27 2.82 -1.55
N TYR A 43 -16.06 2.83 -2.10
CA TYR A 43 -14.87 3.35 -1.43
C TYR A 43 -14.20 4.45 -2.29
N PRO A 44 -13.76 5.56 -1.67
CA PRO A 44 -13.05 6.61 -2.38
C PRO A 44 -11.66 6.14 -2.84
N VAL A 45 -11.35 6.39 -4.11
CA VAL A 45 -10.05 6.09 -4.72
C VAL A 45 -9.10 7.25 -4.46
N GLY A 46 -8.19 7.03 -3.50
CA GLY A 46 -7.22 8.00 -3.04
C GLY A 46 -7.83 9.02 -2.08
N ARG A 47 -7.08 10.09 -1.79
CA ARG A 47 -7.49 11.09 -0.79
C ARG A 47 -7.41 12.50 -1.34
N LEU A 48 -8.34 13.35 -0.89
CA LEU A 48 -8.22 14.80 -0.93
C LEU A 48 -8.28 15.31 0.51
N ASP A 49 -7.46 16.32 0.82
CA ASP A 49 -7.50 16.94 2.14
C ASP A 49 -8.88 17.57 2.40
N ARG A 50 -9.23 17.76 3.67
CA ARG A 50 -10.52 18.32 4.10
C ARG A 50 -10.83 19.66 3.43
N ASP A 51 -9.82 20.52 3.34
CA ASP A 51 -9.84 21.86 2.73
C ASP A 51 -9.68 21.84 1.20
N SER A 52 -9.46 20.67 0.59
CA SER A 52 -9.38 20.51 -0.87
C SER A 52 -10.73 20.08 -1.46
N GLU A 53 -10.93 20.48 -2.71
CA GLU A 53 -12.15 20.24 -3.49
C GLU A 53 -11.86 19.40 -4.74
N GLY A 54 -12.93 18.89 -5.36
CA GLY A 54 -12.91 18.42 -6.74
C GLY A 54 -13.08 16.92 -6.90
N LEU A 55 -12.64 16.43 -8.06
CA LEU A 55 -12.92 15.08 -8.57
C LEU A 55 -12.39 14.01 -7.62
N MET A 56 -13.25 13.07 -7.26
CA MET A 56 -12.96 11.80 -6.59
C MET A 56 -13.61 10.68 -7.40
N LEU A 57 -12.85 9.62 -7.68
CA LEU A 57 -13.42 8.35 -8.10
C LEU A 57 -13.87 7.59 -6.85
N VAL A 58 -15.04 6.96 -6.90
CA VAL A 58 -15.56 6.11 -5.83
C VAL A 58 -16.05 4.80 -6.46
N THR A 59 -15.59 3.66 -5.97
CA THR A 59 -15.90 2.36 -6.57
C THR A 59 -15.83 1.22 -5.54
N ASN A 60 -16.46 0.09 -5.85
CA ASN A 60 -16.25 -1.21 -5.19
C ASN A 60 -15.26 -2.12 -5.96
N ASP A 61 -14.70 -1.67 -7.09
CA ASP A 61 -13.60 -2.34 -7.79
C ASP A 61 -12.27 -2.09 -7.05
N GLY A 62 -11.94 -2.99 -6.13
CA GLY A 62 -10.73 -2.91 -5.32
C GLY A 62 -9.43 -2.96 -6.14
N ASP A 63 -9.42 -3.72 -7.24
CA ASP A 63 -8.24 -3.88 -8.10
C ASP A 63 -7.94 -2.58 -8.85
N LEU A 64 -8.96 -1.96 -9.44
CA LEU A 64 -8.82 -0.66 -10.10
C LEU A 64 -8.44 0.43 -9.09
N ALA A 65 -9.08 0.45 -7.91
CA ALA A 65 -8.80 1.43 -6.86
C ALA A 65 -7.34 1.36 -6.39
N LEU A 66 -6.82 0.15 -6.15
CA LEU A 66 -5.43 -0.05 -5.76
C LEU A 66 -4.47 0.46 -6.84
N ARG A 67 -4.75 0.15 -8.12
CA ARG A 67 -3.88 0.54 -9.23
C ARG A 67 -3.89 2.04 -9.50
N LEU A 68 -5.02 2.72 -9.33
CA LEU A 68 -5.09 4.17 -9.52
C LEU A 68 -4.44 4.95 -8.37
N THR A 69 -4.27 4.33 -7.20
CA THR A 69 -3.71 4.99 -6.00
C THR A 69 -2.25 4.66 -5.74
N HIS A 70 -1.73 3.57 -6.31
CA HIS A 70 -0.35 3.15 -6.07
C HIS A 70 0.67 4.16 -6.65
N PRO A 71 1.66 4.62 -5.86
CA PRO A 71 2.67 5.57 -6.33
C PRO A 71 3.44 5.10 -7.58
N ARG A 72 3.68 3.78 -7.72
CA ARG A 72 4.41 3.15 -8.83
C ARG A 72 3.88 3.46 -10.23
N TYR A 73 2.58 3.75 -10.36
CA TYR A 73 1.96 3.99 -11.66
C TYR A 73 1.89 5.47 -12.03
N GLU A 74 2.29 6.37 -11.12
CA GLU A 74 2.50 7.78 -11.43
C GLU A 74 1.32 8.48 -12.15
N HIS A 75 0.09 8.06 -11.83
CA HIS A 75 -1.12 8.59 -12.45
C HIS A 75 -1.20 10.10 -12.26
N ALA A 76 -1.33 10.79 -13.39
CA ALA A 76 -1.33 12.24 -13.41
C ALA A 76 -2.57 12.79 -12.69
N LYS A 77 -2.36 13.76 -11.80
CA LYS A 77 -3.41 14.44 -11.06
C LYS A 77 -3.34 15.92 -11.43
N ILE A 78 -4.44 16.46 -11.93
CA ILE A 78 -4.50 17.83 -12.43
C ILE A 78 -5.28 18.67 -11.44
N TYR A 79 -4.69 19.76 -11.00
CA TYR A 79 -5.24 20.67 -10.00
C TYR A 79 -5.32 22.09 -10.55
N LEU A 80 -6.38 22.78 -10.16
CA LEU A 80 -6.46 24.23 -10.20
C LEU A 80 -6.19 24.75 -8.79
N VAL A 81 -5.23 25.67 -8.67
CA VAL A 81 -4.77 26.19 -7.38
C VAL A 81 -4.87 27.70 -7.42
N GLU A 82 -5.74 28.28 -6.61
CA GLU A 82 -5.76 29.72 -6.36
C GLU A 82 -4.68 30.03 -5.33
N VAL A 83 -3.77 30.95 -5.66
CA VAL A 83 -2.68 31.37 -4.77
C VAL A 83 -2.72 32.87 -4.53
N GLU A 84 -2.17 33.31 -3.41
CA GLU A 84 -1.93 34.74 -3.16
C GLU A 84 -0.85 35.28 -4.09
N GLY A 85 -1.04 36.50 -4.59
CA GLY A 85 -0.15 37.18 -5.52
C GLY A 85 -0.15 36.57 -6.93
N VAL A 86 0.79 37.05 -7.74
CA VAL A 86 1.07 36.53 -9.08
C VAL A 86 2.51 36.00 -9.08
N PRO A 87 2.72 34.68 -9.17
CA PRO A 87 4.06 34.11 -9.26
C PRO A 87 4.77 34.59 -10.53
N ASP A 88 6.04 34.97 -10.39
CA ASP A 88 6.90 35.27 -11.53
C ASP A 88 7.37 33.99 -12.24
N GLU A 89 7.96 34.17 -13.42
CA GLU A 89 8.41 33.06 -14.26
C GLU A 89 9.52 32.21 -13.61
N ARG A 90 10.35 32.79 -12.73
CA ARG A 90 11.41 32.06 -12.01
C ARG A 90 10.78 31.10 -11.01
N LYS A 91 9.74 31.52 -10.30
CA LYS A 91 8.99 30.67 -9.35
C LYS A 91 8.25 29.54 -10.08
N LEU A 92 7.63 29.84 -11.22
CA LEU A 92 7.02 28.81 -12.07
C LEU A 92 8.05 27.74 -12.48
N ARG A 93 9.23 28.16 -12.96
CA ARG A 93 10.32 27.23 -13.31
C ARG A 93 10.79 26.42 -12.10
N ARG A 94 10.90 26.99 -10.91
CA ARG A 94 11.29 26.23 -9.70
C ARG A 94 10.28 25.13 -9.38
N TRP A 95 8.98 25.40 -9.40
CA TRP A 95 7.98 24.34 -9.20
C TRP A 95 8.02 23.31 -10.32
N GLN A 96 8.35 23.70 -11.56
CA GLN A 96 8.46 22.77 -12.68
C GLN A 96 9.62 21.79 -12.54
N HIS A 97 10.77 22.24 -12.03
CA HIS A 97 11.95 21.39 -11.79
C HIS A 97 11.86 20.58 -10.50
N GLY A 98 10.97 20.96 -9.58
CA GLY A 98 10.86 20.38 -8.26
C GLY A 98 11.47 21.26 -7.17
N VAL A 99 10.97 21.12 -5.95
CA VAL A 99 11.39 21.89 -4.78
C VAL A 99 11.74 20.96 -3.63
N MET A 100 12.62 21.40 -2.72
CA MET A 100 12.90 20.69 -1.49
C MET A 100 11.80 20.95 -0.47
N LEU A 101 11.08 19.89 -0.08
CA LEU A 101 10.18 19.88 1.07
C LEU A 101 10.87 19.22 2.26
N ASP A 102 10.22 19.29 3.42
CA ASP A 102 10.62 18.63 4.67
C ASP A 102 10.73 17.10 4.54
N ASP A 103 10.00 16.49 3.60
CA ASP A 103 10.05 15.06 3.29
C ASP A 103 10.92 14.73 2.05
N GLY A 104 11.78 15.66 1.61
CA GLY A 104 12.71 15.49 0.50
C GLY A 104 12.32 16.24 -0.79
N PRO A 105 13.04 16.01 -1.90
CA PRO A 105 12.78 16.67 -3.17
C PRO A 105 11.45 16.20 -3.79
N THR A 106 10.65 17.12 -4.31
CA THR A 106 9.47 16.76 -5.13
C THR A 106 9.90 16.35 -6.54
N LEU A 107 9.12 15.49 -7.17
CA LEU A 107 9.25 15.23 -8.62
C LEU A 107 8.95 16.51 -9.42
N PRO A 108 9.49 16.63 -10.64
CA PRO A 108 9.10 17.68 -11.58
C PRO A 108 7.58 17.72 -11.81
N ALA A 109 7.01 18.93 -11.84
CA ALA A 109 5.59 19.15 -12.03
C ALA A 109 5.32 19.98 -13.29
N LYS A 110 4.16 19.81 -13.94
CA LYS A 110 3.72 20.82 -14.94
C LYS A 110 2.98 21.92 -14.20
N VAL A 111 3.49 23.14 -14.28
CA VAL A 111 2.87 24.32 -13.66
C VAL A 111 2.68 25.40 -14.71
N ALA A 112 1.44 25.88 -14.84
CA ALA A 112 1.10 26.99 -15.73
C ALA A 112 0.25 28.03 -15.01
N LEU A 113 0.60 29.30 -15.17
CA LEU A 113 -0.23 30.42 -14.74
C LEU A 113 -1.43 30.54 -15.69
N LEU A 114 -2.62 30.63 -15.12
CA LEU A 114 -3.86 30.83 -15.83
C LEU A 114 -4.33 32.27 -15.69
N ARG A 115 -4.92 32.81 -16.76
CA ARG A 115 -5.65 34.09 -16.69
C ARG A 115 -6.89 33.95 -15.80
N GLU A 116 -7.65 32.88 -16.00
CA GLU A 116 -8.86 32.54 -15.24
C GLU A 116 -9.03 31.01 -15.17
N PRO A 117 -9.74 30.48 -14.15
CA PRO A 117 -10.07 29.06 -14.11
C PRO A 117 -11.10 28.71 -15.20
N PRO A 118 -11.00 27.51 -15.80
CA PRO A 118 -11.87 27.07 -16.89
C PRO A 118 -13.33 26.91 -16.46
N PHE A 119 -13.61 26.72 -15.18
CA PHE A 119 -14.95 26.53 -14.66
C PHE A 119 -15.53 27.84 -14.12
N PRO A 120 -16.65 28.37 -14.67
CA PRO A 120 -17.22 29.66 -14.25
C PRO A 120 -17.56 29.74 -12.76
N TYR A 121 -17.98 28.63 -12.15
CA TYR A 121 -18.30 28.58 -10.71
C TYR A 121 -17.06 28.74 -9.80
N LEU A 122 -15.85 28.56 -10.35
CA LEU A 122 -14.60 28.84 -9.64
C LEU A 122 -14.16 30.30 -9.73
N ARG A 123 -14.72 31.08 -10.67
CA ARG A 123 -14.39 32.50 -10.85
C ARG A 123 -14.99 33.39 -9.76
N ARG A 124 -16.13 32.98 -9.19
CA ARG A 124 -16.68 33.65 -8.00
C ARG A 124 -15.82 33.27 -6.81
N ARG A 125 -15.27 34.27 -6.11
CA ARG A 125 -14.83 34.05 -4.74
C ARG A 125 -15.99 33.45 -3.97
N ALA A 126 -15.74 32.33 -3.29
CA ALA A 126 -16.60 31.96 -2.18
C ALA A 126 -16.57 33.18 -1.25
N ALA A 127 -17.69 33.90 -1.15
CA ALA A 127 -17.96 34.65 0.06
C ALA A 127 -17.74 33.63 1.19
N GLY A 128 -16.91 33.97 2.17
CA GLY A 128 -16.70 33.11 3.33
C GLY A 128 -18.03 32.75 3.99
N PRO A 129 -18.05 31.79 4.93
CA PRO A 129 -19.26 31.52 5.70
C PRO A 129 -19.80 32.85 6.22
N ALA A 130 -21.10 33.09 6.00
CA ALA A 130 -21.79 34.26 6.51
C ALA A 130 -21.35 34.47 7.96
N ALA A 131 -20.87 35.68 8.24
CA ALA A 131 -20.60 36.13 9.58
C ALA A 131 -21.81 35.73 10.44
N GLY A 132 -21.56 34.86 11.41
CA GLY A 132 -22.53 34.57 12.43
C GLY A 132 -22.99 35.89 13.03
N GLU A 133 -24.30 36.00 13.18
CA GLU A 133 -24.93 36.97 14.07
C GLU A 133 -24.21 36.88 15.43
N GLY A 134 -23.40 37.90 15.70
CA GLY A 134 -22.51 37.96 16.85
C GLY A 134 -22.16 39.43 17.07
N GLU A 135 -22.91 40.04 17.96
CA GLU A 135 -22.85 41.44 18.33
C GLU A 135 -21.44 41.91 18.72
N GLY A 136 -21.12 43.13 18.30
CA GLY A 136 -20.37 44.08 19.13
C GLY A 136 -18.88 43.83 19.35
N ARG A 137 -18.04 44.41 18.46
CA ARG A 137 -16.88 45.24 18.86
C ARG A 137 -16.31 45.97 17.64
N ARG A 138 -16.55 47.30 17.60
CA ARG A 138 -15.98 48.22 16.62
C ARG A 138 -14.49 48.43 16.91
N GLY A 139 -13.62 47.78 16.14
CA GLY A 139 -12.22 48.17 15.95
C GLY A 139 -12.06 48.77 14.55
N ARG A 140 -11.46 49.95 14.45
CA ARG A 140 -11.18 50.64 13.19
C ARG A 140 -10.10 49.89 12.43
N ASP A 141 -10.46 49.16 11.40
CA ASP A 141 -9.58 48.82 10.29
C ASP A 141 -10.37 48.99 9.00
N ALA A 142 -9.87 49.83 8.08
CA ALA A 142 -10.45 49.99 6.75
C ALA A 142 -10.54 48.62 6.05
N PRO A 143 -11.54 48.39 5.17
CA PRO A 143 -11.63 47.13 4.45
C PRO A 143 -10.35 46.91 3.64
N ARG A 144 -9.49 46.01 4.12
CA ARG A 144 -8.26 45.60 3.43
C ARG A 144 -8.69 45.14 2.04
N GLN A 145 -8.24 45.86 1.00
CA GLN A 145 -8.41 45.41 -0.37
C GLN A 145 -7.94 43.96 -0.41
N PRO A 146 -8.81 43.05 -0.87
CA PRO A 146 -8.49 41.65 -0.72
C PRO A 146 -7.26 41.32 -1.57
N PRO A 147 -6.39 40.40 -1.11
CA PRO A 147 -5.13 40.13 -1.77
C PRO A 147 -5.39 39.81 -3.25
N ARG A 148 -4.53 40.34 -4.13
CA ARG A 148 -4.52 39.91 -5.53
C ARG A 148 -4.27 38.40 -5.54
N THR A 149 -5.07 37.65 -6.27
CA THR A 149 -4.90 36.20 -6.41
C THR A 149 -4.63 35.84 -7.87
N SER A 150 -4.07 34.66 -8.08
CA SER A 150 -3.91 34.08 -9.42
C SER A 150 -4.16 32.58 -9.38
N TRP A 151 -4.46 32.01 -10.55
CA TRP A 151 -4.75 30.58 -10.69
C TRP A 151 -3.59 29.86 -11.35
N LEU A 152 -3.19 28.74 -10.77
CA LEU A 152 -2.21 27.82 -11.34
C LEU A 152 -2.90 26.54 -11.78
N LYS A 153 -2.56 26.03 -12.96
CA LYS A 153 -2.79 24.63 -13.33
C LYS A 153 -1.54 23.83 -12.95
N ILE A 154 -1.70 22.90 -12.03
CA ILE A 154 -0.61 22.04 -11.55
C ILE A 154 -0.93 20.59 -11.89
N THR A 155 -0.02 19.91 -12.60
CA THR A 155 -0.09 18.46 -12.83
C THR A 155 1.02 17.78 -12.04
N LEU A 156 0.64 16.88 -11.14
CA LEU A 156 1.53 16.07 -10.31
C LEU A 156 1.38 14.59 -10.67
N ARG A 157 2.46 13.81 -10.54
CA ARG A 157 2.44 12.35 -10.68
C ARG A 157 2.55 11.64 -9.33
N GLU A 158 3.25 12.24 -8.37
CA GLU A 158 3.28 11.80 -6.98
C GLU A 158 2.08 12.31 -6.16
N GLY A 159 1.88 11.74 -4.96
CA GLY A 159 0.76 12.04 -4.08
C GLY A 159 1.15 12.17 -2.61
N ARG A 160 1.97 13.17 -2.26
CA ARG A 160 2.38 13.40 -0.86
C ARG A 160 1.33 14.22 -0.08
N LYS A 161 1.31 14.06 1.24
CA LYS A 161 0.38 14.78 2.13
C LYS A 161 0.53 16.30 1.94
N ARG A 162 -0.58 17.01 1.66
CA ARG A 162 -0.62 18.48 1.50
C ARG A 162 0.43 19.06 0.54
N GLN A 163 0.90 18.27 -0.44
CA GLN A 163 2.06 18.60 -1.26
C GLN A 163 1.92 19.95 -1.97
N ILE A 164 0.83 20.16 -2.71
CA ILE A 164 0.57 21.42 -3.44
C ILE A 164 0.70 22.63 -2.53
N ARG A 165 0.04 22.58 -1.37
CA ARG A 165 0.01 23.67 -0.41
C ARG A 165 1.42 23.99 0.12
N ARG A 166 2.19 22.95 0.45
CA ARG A 166 3.60 23.10 0.89
C ARG A 166 4.47 23.68 -0.24
N MET A 167 4.37 23.15 -1.45
CA MET A 167 5.15 23.61 -2.61
C MET A 167 4.91 25.08 -2.92
N VAL A 168 3.64 25.51 -3.03
CA VAL A 168 3.35 26.91 -3.39
C VAL A 168 3.62 27.87 -2.23
N GLY A 169 3.37 27.44 -0.99
CA GLY A 169 3.67 28.20 0.20
C GLY A 169 5.17 28.47 0.38
N LEU A 170 6.02 27.49 0.07
CA LEU A 170 7.48 27.61 0.16
C LEU A 170 8.05 28.77 -0.66
N LEU A 171 7.42 29.11 -1.80
CA LEU A 171 7.85 30.23 -2.65
C LEU A 171 7.04 31.52 -2.44
N GLY A 172 6.33 31.62 -1.31
CA GLY A 172 5.61 32.83 -0.89
C GLY A 172 4.25 33.01 -1.57
N HIS A 173 3.64 31.93 -2.07
CA HIS A 173 2.33 31.96 -2.73
C HIS A 173 1.39 30.93 -2.10
N PRO A 174 0.97 31.12 -0.83
CA PRO A 174 0.11 30.16 -0.14
C PRO A 174 -1.18 29.89 -0.93
N ALA A 175 -1.57 28.60 -0.99
CA ALA A 175 -2.79 28.18 -1.66
C ALA A 175 -4.03 28.64 -0.87
N LEU A 176 -4.92 29.37 -1.52
CA LEU A 176 -6.23 29.74 -0.99
C LEU A 176 -7.28 28.67 -1.29
N ARG A 177 -7.21 28.08 -2.49
CA ARG A 177 -8.15 27.05 -2.95
C ARG A 177 -7.45 26.01 -3.80
N ILE A 178 -7.79 24.74 -3.61
CA ILE A 178 -7.24 23.62 -4.38
C ILE A 178 -8.40 22.79 -4.91
N VAL A 179 -8.51 22.67 -6.22
CA VAL A 179 -9.56 21.89 -6.89
C VAL A 179 -8.90 20.85 -7.79
N ARG A 180 -9.06 19.56 -7.48
CA ARG A 180 -8.64 18.49 -8.39
C ARG A 180 -9.65 18.38 -9.53
N ILE A 181 -9.16 18.56 -10.76
CA ILE A 181 -9.99 18.56 -11.97
C ILE A 181 -9.74 17.34 -12.87
N GLY A 182 -8.73 16.53 -12.55
CA GLY A 182 -8.46 15.28 -13.25
C GLY A 182 -7.63 14.30 -12.43
N MET A 183 -7.82 13.02 -12.70
CA MET A 183 -7.07 11.88 -12.16
C MET A 183 -6.96 10.83 -13.27
N GLY A 184 -5.75 10.57 -13.75
CA GLY A 184 -5.53 9.79 -14.96
C GLY A 184 -6.32 10.38 -16.12
N SER A 185 -7.05 9.52 -16.83
CA SER A 185 -7.95 9.82 -17.93
C SER A 185 -9.29 10.42 -17.49
N LEU A 186 -9.65 10.33 -16.21
CA LEU A 186 -10.89 10.89 -15.69
C LEU A 186 -10.78 12.40 -15.48
N ALA A 187 -11.76 13.14 -16.00
CA ALA A 187 -11.86 14.59 -15.86
C ALA A 187 -13.12 14.98 -15.09
N LEU A 188 -13.03 16.09 -14.34
CA LEU A 188 -14.16 16.63 -13.59
C LEU A 188 -15.33 17.06 -14.48
N GLY A 189 -15.02 17.59 -15.67
CA GLY A 189 -16.02 18.11 -16.59
C GLY A 189 -16.89 19.19 -15.95
N ASP A 190 -18.19 19.14 -16.21
CA ASP A 190 -19.20 20.05 -15.69
C ASP A 190 -19.78 19.66 -14.32
N LEU A 191 -19.28 18.58 -13.71
CA LEU A 191 -19.72 18.10 -12.41
C LEU A 191 -19.61 19.20 -11.34
N ARG A 192 -20.70 19.47 -10.62
CA ARG A 192 -20.80 20.54 -9.62
C ARG A 192 -20.47 20.04 -8.21
N PRO A 193 -20.02 20.92 -7.29
CA PRO A 193 -19.77 20.55 -5.90
C PRO A 193 -20.91 19.76 -5.26
N GLY A 194 -20.60 18.61 -4.65
CA GLY A 194 -21.56 17.77 -3.96
C GLY A 194 -22.40 16.87 -4.86
N ARG A 195 -22.20 16.96 -6.18
CA ARG A 195 -22.85 16.08 -7.15
C ARG A 195 -21.93 14.94 -7.57
N TRP A 196 -22.55 13.83 -7.92
CA TRP A 196 -21.91 12.66 -8.51
C TRP A 196 -22.64 12.25 -9.79
N ARG A 197 -21.98 11.40 -10.57
CA ARG A 197 -22.55 10.68 -11.70
C ARG A 197 -21.85 9.34 -11.86
N ASP A 198 -22.52 8.39 -12.51
CA ASP A 198 -21.86 7.18 -12.97
C ASP A 198 -20.81 7.52 -14.03
N LEU A 199 -19.72 6.74 -14.04
CA LEU A 199 -18.79 6.77 -15.16
C LEU A 199 -19.45 6.11 -16.36
N THR A 200 -19.19 6.66 -17.54
CA THR A 200 -19.55 6.00 -18.79
C THR A 200 -18.67 4.76 -19.01
N GLU A 201 -19.15 3.78 -19.78
CA GLU A 201 -18.35 2.60 -20.13
C GLU A 201 -17.01 2.98 -20.78
N GLY A 202 -16.97 4.05 -21.56
CA GLY A 202 -15.75 4.60 -22.16
C GLY A 202 -14.77 5.15 -21.13
N GLU A 203 -15.25 5.83 -20.09
CA GLU A 203 -14.40 6.31 -18.99
C GLU A 203 -13.89 5.17 -18.12
N VAL A 204 -14.73 4.17 -17.82
CA VAL A 204 -14.30 2.96 -17.09
C VAL A 204 -13.24 2.23 -17.90
N ARG A 205 -13.45 2.06 -19.21
CA ARG A 205 -12.49 1.44 -20.11
C ARG A 205 -11.19 2.24 -20.14
N ALA A 206 -11.22 3.56 -20.32
CA ALA A 206 -10.02 4.39 -20.35
C ALA A 206 -9.23 4.35 -19.02
N LEU A 207 -9.92 4.33 -17.87
CA LEU A 207 -9.28 4.19 -16.57
C LEU A 207 -8.66 2.80 -16.37
N ARG A 208 -9.34 1.75 -16.82
CA ARG A 208 -8.80 0.39 -16.82
C ARG A 208 -7.61 0.30 -17.77
N ASP A 209 -7.74 0.75 -19.00
CA ASP A 209 -6.66 0.79 -19.97
C ASP A 209 -5.48 1.57 -19.41
N GLU A 210 -5.63 2.72 -18.74
CA GLU A 210 -4.49 3.42 -18.14
C GLU A 210 -3.90 2.69 -16.92
N ALA A 211 -4.75 2.21 -16.01
CA ALA A 211 -4.33 1.50 -14.81
C ALA A 211 -3.68 0.14 -15.12
N PHE A 212 -4.03 -0.45 -16.26
CA PHE A 212 -3.55 -1.75 -16.72
C PHE A 212 -2.55 -1.63 -17.87
N ALA A 213 -2.47 -0.51 -18.59
CA ALA A 213 -1.45 -0.25 -19.60
C ALA A 213 -0.09 0.01 -18.97
N ALA A 214 0.01 0.44 -17.71
CA ALA A 214 1.29 0.39 -17.01
C ALA A 214 1.75 -1.07 -16.79
N VAL A 215 0.82 -2.00 -16.59
CA VAL A 215 1.11 -3.45 -16.49
C VAL A 215 1.42 -4.02 -17.87
N GLU A 216 0.64 -3.66 -18.90
CA GLU A 216 0.86 -4.10 -20.28
C GLU A 216 2.06 -3.43 -20.93
N ALA A 217 2.44 -2.20 -20.57
CA ALA A 217 3.68 -1.57 -21.01
C ALA A 217 4.86 -2.12 -20.21
N THR A 218 4.68 -2.57 -18.97
CA THR A 218 5.71 -3.36 -18.28
C THR A 218 5.81 -4.76 -18.87
N ALA A 219 4.70 -5.36 -19.30
CA ALA A 219 4.63 -6.64 -20.01
C ALA A 219 5.13 -6.53 -21.45
N ALA A 220 4.90 -5.42 -22.14
CA ALA A 220 5.34 -5.14 -23.50
C ALA A 220 6.74 -4.55 -23.53
N VAL A 221 7.22 -3.89 -22.47
CA VAL A 221 8.66 -3.64 -22.24
C VAL A 221 9.34 -4.95 -21.84
N ARG A 222 8.67 -5.91 -21.17
CA ARG A 222 9.17 -7.29 -21.00
C ARG A 222 9.21 -8.04 -22.35
N GLU A 223 8.19 -7.92 -23.21
CA GLU A 223 8.17 -8.52 -24.55
C GLU A 223 9.11 -7.81 -25.54
N ALA A 224 9.25 -6.48 -25.48
CA ALA A 224 10.16 -5.70 -26.32
C ALA A 224 11.62 -5.73 -25.80
N LYS A 225 11.84 -5.95 -24.49
CA LYS A 225 13.11 -6.47 -23.94
C LYS A 225 13.28 -7.96 -24.18
N GLY A 226 12.34 -8.61 -24.88
CA GLY A 226 12.55 -9.87 -25.61
C GLY A 226 13.60 -9.77 -26.73
N GLY A 227 14.25 -8.61 -26.89
CA GLY A 227 15.57 -8.48 -27.49
C GLY A 227 16.71 -8.45 -26.45
N ARG A 228 17.04 -9.63 -25.89
CA ARG A 228 18.28 -9.95 -25.15
C ARG A 228 18.45 -9.33 -23.75
N ASP A 229 17.83 -9.92 -22.74
CA ASP A 229 18.60 -10.36 -21.55
C ASP A 229 17.97 -11.62 -20.93
N ARG A 230 18.78 -12.65 -20.68
CA ARG A 230 18.40 -13.96 -20.12
C ARG A 230 18.45 -13.90 -18.59
N SER A 231 17.74 -12.95 -17.97
CA SER A 231 17.95 -12.64 -16.55
C SER A 231 16.98 -13.36 -15.61
N MET A 232 17.51 -13.83 -14.49
CA MET A 232 16.84 -14.43 -13.32
C MET A 232 15.53 -13.72 -12.89
N PRO A 233 14.52 -14.45 -12.36
CA PRO A 233 13.34 -13.82 -11.76
C PRO A 233 13.76 -12.86 -10.65
N SER A 234 13.29 -11.61 -10.65
CA SER A 234 13.66 -10.58 -9.67
C SER A 234 12.93 -10.78 -8.34
N THR A 235 11.70 -11.28 -8.39
CA THR A 235 10.85 -11.50 -7.20
C THR A 235 10.40 -12.95 -7.14
N ILE A 236 10.72 -13.64 -6.03
CA ILE A 236 10.34 -15.03 -5.81
C ILE A 236 9.49 -15.11 -4.55
N ALA A 237 8.24 -15.55 -4.69
CA ALA A 237 7.32 -15.78 -3.58
C ALA A 237 7.30 -17.29 -3.23
N ILE A 238 7.46 -17.63 -1.95
CA ILE A 238 7.33 -19.01 -1.46
C ILE A 238 6.30 -19.09 -0.33
N ASP A 239 5.14 -19.67 -0.65
CA ASP A 239 4.01 -19.88 0.27
C ASP A 239 3.87 -21.34 0.69
N GLY A 240 3.03 -21.60 1.69
CA GLY A 240 2.70 -22.94 2.16
C GLY A 240 2.57 -23.09 3.68
N PRO A 241 2.10 -24.25 4.17
CA PRO A 241 1.75 -24.47 5.58
C PRO A 241 2.96 -24.52 6.51
N SER A 242 2.74 -24.37 7.82
CA SER A 242 3.82 -24.42 8.81
C SER A 242 4.64 -25.71 8.70
N ALA A 243 5.97 -25.60 8.87
CA ALA A 243 6.91 -26.73 8.78
C ALA A 243 7.00 -27.43 7.40
N SER A 244 6.52 -26.81 6.30
CA SER A 244 6.75 -27.31 4.94
C SER A 244 8.18 -27.09 4.41
N GLY A 245 9.04 -26.35 5.12
CA GLY A 245 10.44 -26.11 4.72
C GLY A 245 10.72 -24.76 4.03
N LYS A 246 9.71 -23.88 3.92
CA LYS A 246 9.81 -22.59 3.20
C LYS A 246 10.98 -21.72 3.65
N SER A 247 11.17 -21.57 4.95
CA SER A 247 12.23 -20.70 5.49
C SER A 247 13.61 -21.22 5.10
N THR A 248 13.83 -22.53 5.24
CA THR A 248 15.08 -23.19 4.84
C THR A 248 15.34 -23.06 3.35
N ILE A 249 14.35 -23.43 2.52
CA ILE A 249 14.49 -23.39 1.06
C ILE A 249 14.63 -21.95 0.55
N GLY A 250 13.83 -21.03 1.08
CA GLY A 250 13.89 -19.62 0.72
C GLY A 250 15.20 -18.95 1.12
N GLY A 251 15.74 -19.26 2.30
CA GLY A 251 17.02 -18.74 2.75
C GLY A 251 18.20 -19.27 1.93
N LEU A 252 18.21 -20.58 1.63
CA LEU A 252 19.22 -21.20 0.77
C LEU A 252 19.16 -20.62 -0.65
N LEU A 253 17.96 -20.51 -1.22
CA LEU A 253 17.77 -19.92 -2.54
C LEU A 253 18.23 -18.46 -2.57
N ALA A 254 17.80 -17.65 -1.60
CA ALA A 254 18.20 -16.23 -1.54
C ALA A 254 19.72 -16.07 -1.51
N ARG A 255 20.40 -16.89 -0.69
CA ARG A 255 21.86 -16.89 -0.59
C ARG A 255 22.53 -17.24 -1.92
N GLU A 256 22.03 -18.27 -2.60
CA GLU A 256 22.57 -18.71 -3.89
C GLU A 256 22.39 -17.64 -4.98
N LEU A 257 21.26 -16.93 -4.97
CA LEU A 257 20.96 -15.90 -5.96
C LEU A 257 21.56 -14.52 -5.61
N GLY A 258 22.08 -14.35 -4.39
CA GLY A 258 22.48 -13.05 -3.85
C GLY A 258 21.29 -12.10 -3.74
N TYR A 259 20.15 -12.61 -3.28
CA TYR A 259 18.88 -11.88 -3.10
C TYR A 259 18.65 -11.60 -1.62
N LEU A 260 17.83 -10.59 -1.33
CA LEU A 260 17.31 -10.39 0.02
C LEU A 260 16.42 -11.58 0.40
N TYR A 261 16.77 -12.29 1.46
CA TYR A 261 15.86 -13.25 2.09
C TYR A 261 14.87 -12.48 2.96
N PHE A 262 13.57 -12.69 2.77
CA PHE A 262 12.56 -12.00 3.57
C PHE A 262 11.47 -12.96 4.09
N ASP A 263 11.63 -13.40 5.34
CA ASP A 263 10.54 -14.04 6.11
C ASP A 263 9.58 -12.98 6.65
N THR A 264 8.37 -12.92 6.12
CA THR A 264 7.33 -11.98 6.61
C THR A 264 7.02 -12.13 8.09
N GLY A 265 7.30 -13.30 8.68
CA GLY A 265 7.21 -13.54 10.12
C GLY A 265 8.02 -12.55 10.96
N VAL A 266 9.13 -12.02 10.46
CA VAL A 266 9.97 -11.05 11.19
C VAL A 266 9.22 -9.75 11.49
N MET A 267 8.33 -9.31 10.59
CA MET A 267 7.56 -8.07 10.80
C MET A 267 6.47 -8.24 11.85
N TYR A 268 5.82 -9.40 11.89
CA TYR A 268 4.86 -9.71 12.94
C TYR A 268 5.56 -9.81 14.31
N ARG A 269 6.75 -10.41 14.37
CA ARG A 269 7.58 -10.44 15.58
C ARG A 269 8.04 -9.04 16.00
N ALA A 270 8.43 -8.19 15.05
CA ALA A 270 8.81 -6.80 15.33
C ALA A 270 7.63 -6.02 15.92
N THR A 271 6.43 -6.17 15.34
CA THR A 271 5.20 -5.57 15.87
C THR A 271 4.91 -6.06 17.29
N ALA A 272 5.03 -7.37 17.55
CA ALA A 272 4.85 -7.95 18.88
C ALA A 272 5.90 -7.45 19.88
N ALA A 273 7.17 -7.36 19.49
CA ALA A 273 8.25 -6.85 20.34
C ALA A 273 8.02 -5.39 20.73
N VAL A 274 7.58 -4.55 19.78
CA VAL A 274 7.25 -3.15 20.07
C VAL A 274 6.00 -3.03 20.94
N ALA A 275 4.99 -3.88 20.72
CA ALA A 275 3.80 -3.90 21.57
C ALA A 275 4.18 -4.20 23.03
N LEU A 276 4.99 -5.24 23.25
CA LEU A 276 5.50 -5.59 24.58
C LEU A 276 6.34 -4.47 25.19
N ALA A 277 7.24 -3.85 24.41
CA ALA A 277 8.09 -2.75 24.89
C ALA A 277 7.29 -1.50 25.26
N ARG A 278 6.18 -1.22 24.56
CA ARG A 278 5.30 -0.07 24.82
C ARG A 278 4.13 -0.38 25.76
N GLY A 279 4.05 -1.60 26.29
CA GLY A 279 2.95 -2.03 27.16
C GLY A 279 1.58 -2.09 26.47
N VAL A 280 1.56 -2.25 25.15
CA VAL A 280 0.33 -2.41 24.36
C VAL A 280 -0.12 -3.87 24.47
N PRO A 281 -1.34 -4.17 24.98
CA PRO A 281 -1.85 -5.53 25.09
C PRO A 281 -1.96 -6.20 23.72
N VAL A 282 -1.33 -7.36 23.52
CA VAL A 282 -1.27 -8.04 22.22
C VAL A 282 -2.59 -8.72 21.81
N ASP A 283 -3.49 -8.86 22.78
CA ASP A 283 -4.87 -9.33 22.65
C ASP A 283 -5.86 -8.21 22.35
N ASP A 284 -5.47 -6.93 22.52
CA ASP A 284 -6.26 -5.79 22.05
C ASP A 284 -6.08 -5.61 20.53
N ALA A 285 -7.04 -6.14 19.79
CA ALA A 285 -6.97 -6.12 18.34
C ALA A 285 -6.92 -4.71 17.73
N ALA A 286 -7.58 -3.73 18.34
CA ALA A 286 -7.58 -2.36 17.82
C ALA A 286 -6.23 -1.68 18.11
N ALA A 287 -5.76 -1.77 19.35
CA ALA A 287 -4.52 -1.11 19.77
C ALA A 287 -3.29 -1.65 19.02
N VAL A 288 -3.19 -2.97 18.81
CA VAL A 288 -2.08 -3.56 18.05
C VAL A 288 -2.14 -3.20 16.57
N ALA A 289 -3.34 -3.12 15.98
CA ALA A 289 -3.50 -2.69 14.58
C ALA A 289 -3.08 -1.22 14.40
N ASP A 290 -3.45 -0.34 15.33
CA ASP A 290 -3.02 1.06 15.32
C ASP A 290 -1.52 1.20 15.52
N LEU A 291 -0.93 0.40 16.40
CA LEU A 291 0.52 0.32 16.55
C LEU A 291 1.20 -0.09 15.23
N ALA A 292 0.72 -1.15 14.57
CA ALA A 292 1.27 -1.64 13.31
C ALA A 292 1.18 -0.60 12.17
N ARG A 293 0.16 0.27 12.20
CA ARG A 293 0.03 1.40 11.25
C ARG A 293 0.97 2.56 11.57
N ALA A 294 1.28 2.76 12.85
CA ALA A 294 2.10 3.88 13.32
C ALA A 294 3.60 3.64 13.15
N ILE A 295 4.07 2.39 13.31
CA ILE A 295 5.50 2.05 13.22
C ILE A 295 5.96 1.88 11.78
N HIS A 296 7.18 2.35 11.50
CA HIS A 296 7.86 2.06 10.25
C HIS A 296 8.83 0.90 10.44
N ILE A 297 8.65 -0.17 9.66
CA ILE A 297 9.52 -1.35 9.69
C ILE A 297 10.31 -1.42 8.38
N GLU A 298 11.63 -1.49 8.50
CA GLU A 298 12.55 -1.75 7.39
C GLU A 298 13.19 -3.13 7.57
N VAL A 299 13.33 -3.87 6.47
CA VAL A 299 14.04 -5.15 6.45
C VAL A 299 15.09 -5.08 5.36
N THR A 300 16.35 -5.26 5.75
CA THR A 300 17.51 -5.17 4.86
C THR A 300 18.38 -6.41 4.99
N ALA A 301 19.34 -6.58 4.07
CA ALA A 301 20.37 -7.59 4.23
C ALA A 301 21.12 -7.40 5.56
N ALA A 302 21.66 -8.47 6.12
CA ALA A 302 22.43 -8.39 7.35
C ALA A 302 23.51 -7.30 7.25
N THR A 303 23.45 -6.31 8.14
CA THR A 303 24.40 -5.19 8.22
C THR A 303 25.53 -5.46 9.23
N VAL A 304 25.40 -6.52 10.02
CA VAL A 304 26.34 -6.95 11.05
C VAL A 304 26.57 -8.46 10.89
N ASP A 305 27.80 -8.91 11.09
CA ASP A 305 28.20 -10.33 11.04
C ASP A 305 28.05 -10.99 12.42
N ASP A 306 26.80 -11.23 12.83
CA ASP A 306 26.45 -11.89 14.10
C ASP A 306 25.58 -13.14 13.90
N GLY A 307 25.51 -13.64 12.66
CA GLY A 307 24.67 -14.77 12.27
C GLY A 307 23.19 -14.43 12.06
N ARG A 308 22.79 -13.15 12.02
CA ARG A 308 21.46 -12.76 11.53
C ARG A 308 21.33 -12.98 10.02
N ASP A 309 20.14 -13.36 9.56
CA ASP A 309 19.84 -13.46 8.13
C ASP A 309 19.53 -12.09 7.51
N VAL A 310 18.92 -11.21 8.31
CA VAL A 310 18.47 -9.86 7.92
C VAL A 310 18.63 -8.89 9.08
N THR A 311 18.72 -7.60 8.78
CA THR A 311 18.58 -6.54 9.78
C THR A 311 17.16 -5.98 9.72
N VAL A 312 16.48 -5.95 10.87
CA VAL A 312 15.12 -5.42 11.03
C VAL A 312 15.19 -4.15 11.85
N LEU A 313 14.84 -3.01 11.23
CA LEU A 313 14.77 -1.72 11.88
C LEU A 313 13.31 -1.35 12.15
N VAL A 314 13.01 -0.85 13.34
CA VAL A 314 11.71 -0.23 13.67
C VAL A 314 11.93 1.22 14.08
N ASP A 315 11.32 2.15 13.35
CA ASP A 315 11.50 3.59 13.55
C ASP A 315 13.01 3.98 13.59
N GLY A 316 13.83 3.30 12.78
CA GLY A 316 15.28 3.48 12.68
C GLY A 316 16.12 2.75 13.74
N GLN A 317 15.50 2.03 14.69
CA GLN A 317 16.20 1.25 15.71
C GLN A 317 16.32 -0.22 15.30
N ASP A 318 17.51 -0.80 15.39
CA ASP A 318 17.72 -2.23 15.14
C ASP A 318 17.11 -3.07 16.26
N VAL A 319 16.11 -3.88 15.91
CA VAL A 319 15.39 -4.76 16.84
C VAL A 319 15.63 -6.24 16.56
N THR A 320 16.65 -6.58 15.77
CA THR A 320 16.84 -7.93 15.22
C THR A 320 17.01 -8.99 16.31
N HIS A 321 17.69 -8.67 17.40
CA HIS A 321 17.93 -9.62 18.51
C HIS A 321 16.66 -9.86 19.34
N GLU A 322 15.84 -8.83 19.49
CA GLU A 322 14.61 -8.84 20.27
C GLU A 322 13.57 -9.80 19.66
N LEU A 323 13.60 -9.98 18.34
CA LEU A 323 12.61 -10.79 17.62
C LEU A 323 12.57 -12.25 18.08
N ARG A 324 13.68 -12.78 18.63
CA ARG A 324 13.82 -14.18 19.06
C ARG A 324 13.57 -14.37 20.55
N ARG A 325 13.19 -13.33 21.28
CA ARG A 325 12.90 -13.47 22.72
C ARG A 325 11.69 -14.40 22.94
N PRO A 326 11.71 -15.25 23.97
CA PRO A 326 10.61 -16.19 24.23
C PRO A 326 9.24 -15.54 24.45
N ASP A 327 9.20 -14.31 24.99
CA ASP A 327 7.97 -13.55 25.17
C ASP A 327 7.40 -13.03 23.83
N VAL A 328 8.26 -12.59 22.91
CA VAL A 328 7.88 -12.22 21.54
C VAL A 328 7.34 -13.43 20.76
N GLU A 329 7.98 -14.60 20.89
CA GLU A 329 7.49 -15.83 20.24
C GLU A 329 6.10 -16.24 20.72
N LYS A 330 5.78 -16.04 22.00
CA LYS A 330 4.43 -16.28 22.54
C LYS A 330 3.42 -15.24 22.05
N ALA A 331 3.85 -13.99 21.92
CA ALA A 331 2.99 -12.87 21.52
C ALA A 331 2.69 -12.79 20.02
N VAL A 332 3.51 -13.39 19.14
CA VAL A 332 3.34 -13.24 17.68
C VAL A 332 2.04 -13.86 17.13
N SER A 333 1.52 -14.92 17.77
CA SER A 333 0.33 -15.62 17.28
C SER A 333 -0.90 -14.71 17.22
N PRO A 334 -1.35 -14.05 18.31
CA PRO A 334 -2.48 -13.12 18.25
C PRO A 334 -2.22 -11.92 17.32
N VAL A 335 -0.98 -11.40 17.28
CA VAL A 335 -0.61 -10.29 16.39
C VAL A 335 -0.75 -10.67 14.92
N SER A 336 -0.30 -11.86 14.51
CA SER A 336 -0.39 -12.35 13.13
C SER A 336 -1.79 -12.84 12.72
N ALA A 337 -2.67 -13.08 13.69
CA ALA A 337 -4.07 -13.41 13.48
C ALA A 337 -4.94 -12.16 13.24
N ASN A 338 -4.48 -10.99 13.69
CA ASN A 338 -5.23 -9.74 13.63
C ASN A 338 -5.32 -9.18 12.18
N PRO A 339 -6.54 -9.04 11.59
CA PRO A 339 -6.71 -8.53 10.23
C PRO A 339 -6.16 -7.11 10.03
N GLY A 340 -6.32 -6.22 11.01
CA GLY A 340 -5.83 -4.84 10.93
C GLY A 340 -4.31 -4.75 10.93
N VAL A 341 -3.63 -5.66 11.65
CA VAL A 341 -2.16 -5.80 11.59
C VAL A 341 -1.74 -6.32 10.23
N ARG A 342 -2.40 -7.36 9.70
CA ARG A 342 -2.07 -7.92 8.38
C ARG A 342 -2.23 -6.89 7.27
N GLU A 343 -3.30 -6.10 7.30
CA GLU A 343 -3.52 -4.99 6.36
C GLU A 343 -2.38 -3.95 6.43
N ALA A 344 -2.02 -3.51 7.64
CA ALA A 344 -0.96 -2.53 7.85
C ALA A 344 0.41 -3.03 7.38
N LEU A 345 0.75 -4.28 7.73
CA LEU A 345 2.04 -4.88 7.38
C LEU A 345 2.12 -5.25 5.90
N CYS A 346 1.02 -5.66 5.25
CA CYS A 346 1.00 -5.97 3.82
C CYS A 346 1.52 -4.79 2.96
N LEU A 347 1.13 -3.56 3.30
CA LEU A 347 1.62 -2.35 2.62
C LEU A 347 3.13 -2.13 2.79
N GLN A 348 3.71 -2.53 3.92
CA GLN A 348 5.15 -2.41 4.17
C GLN A 348 5.92 -3.55 3.50
N GLN A 349 5.39 -4.78 3.58
CA GLN A 349 5.90 -5.97 2.91
C GLN A 349 6.02 -5.79 1.40
N ARG A 350 4.98 -5.22 0.77
CA ARG A 350 4.97 -4.88 -0.65
C ARG A 350 6.09 -3.90 -1.01
N ARG A 351 6.24 -2.82 -0.24
CA ARG A 351 7.30 -1.81 -0.46
C ARG A 351 8.70 -2.43 -0.43
N ILE A 352 8.95 -3.35 0.49
CA ILE A 352 10.23 -4.08 0.56
C ILE A 352 10.40 -5.00 -0.67
N GLY A 353 9.33 -5.69 -1.09
CA GLY A 353 9.37 -6.56 -2.25
C GLY A 353 9.59 -5.84 -3.59
N GLU A 354 9.13 -4.58 -3.71
CA GLU A 354 9.28 -3.76 -4.92
C GLU A 354 10.72 -3.35 -5.24
N ALA A 355 11.64 -3.42 -4.27
CA ALA A 355 13.06 -3.20 -4.51
C ALA A 355 13.67 -4.26 -5.47
N GLY A 356 12.99 -5.39 -5.67
CA GLY A 356 13.46 -6.50 -6.48
C GLY A 356 14.61 -7.28 -5.83
N ARG A 357 15.08 -8.32 -6.51
CA ARG A 357 16.09 -9.27 -6.00
C ARG A 357 15.77 -9.77 -4.60
N VAL A 358 14.56 -10.32 -4.44
CA VAL A 358 14.03 -10.77 -3.14
C VAL A 358 13.44 -12.18 -3.25
N VAL A 359 13.72 -13.01 -2.24
CA VAL A 359 13.00 -14.26 -1.99
C VAL A 359 12.17 -14.05 -0.74
N MET A 360 10.86 -13.91 -0.94
CA MET A 360 9.91 -13.59 0.11
C MET A 360 9.12 -14.83 0.50
N VAL A 361 9.13 -15.16 1.80
CA VAL A 361 8.48 -16.37 2.32
C VAL A 361 7.35 -16.02 3.28
N GLY A 362 6.25 -16.78 3.19
CA GLY A 362 5.07 -16.55 3.99
C GLY A 362 3.96 -17.56 3.75
N ARG A 363 2.72 -17.07 3.79
CA ARG A 363 1.47 -17.86 3.64
C ARG A 363 0.57 -17.33 2.54
N ASP A 364 0.66 -16.03 2.28
CA ASP A 364 -0.16 -15.27 1.34
C ASP A 364 0.70 -14.30 0.50
N ILE A 365 1.96 -14.67 0.24
CA ILE A 365 2.88 -13.83 -0.53
C ILE A 365 2.43 -13.75 -1.98
N GLY A 366 2.33 -14.87 -2.70
CA GLY A 366 1.98 -14.91 -4.12
C GLY A 366 0.51 -14.61 -4.42
N THR A 367 -0.37 -14.61 -3.41
CA THR A 367 -1.80 -14.31 -3.56
C THR A 367 -2.15 -12.89 -3.15
N VAL A 368 -1.53 -12.36 -2.09
CA VAL A 368 -1.89 -11.06 -1.51
C VAL A 368 -0.73 -10.09 -1.55
N VAL A 369 0.47 -10.45 -1.08
CA VAL A 369 1.56 -9.47 -0.98
C VAL A 369 2.13 -9.13 -2.36
N LEU A 370 2.67 -10.12 -3.06
CA LEU A 370 3.28 -10.03 -4.38
C LEU A 370 2.48 -10.86 -5.41
N PRO A 371 1.24 -10.45 -5.76
CA PRO A 371 0.44 -11.13 -6.77
C PRO A 371 1.06 -11.05 -8.18
N ASP A 372 2.07 -10.20 -8.38
CA ASP A 372 2.80 -10.06 -9.65
C ASP A 372 4.22 -10.64 -9.58
N ALA A 373 4.54 -11.48 -8.56
CA ALA A 373 5.88 -12.06 -8.42
C ALA A 373 6.29 -12.88 -9.66
N ASP A 374 7.55 -12.76 -10.08
CA ASP A 374 8.08 -13.41 -11.30
C ASP A 374 8.07 -14.94 -11.20
N LEU A 375 8.26 -15.47 -9.99
CA LEU A 375 8.12 -16.87 -9.68
C LEU A 375 7.36 -17.05 -8.37
N LYS A 376 6.26 -17.80 -8.42
CA LYS A 376 5.47 -18.18 -7.24
C LYS A 376 5.59 -19.68 -7.02
N ILE A 377 5.96 -20.05 -5.80
CA ILE A 377 6.13 -21.44 -5.39
C ILE A 377 5.21 -21.67 -4.20
N TYR A 378 4.40 -22.71 -4.27
CA TYR A 378 3.65 -23.20 -3.11
C TYR A 378 4.31 -24.48 -2.63
N LEU A 379 5.01 -24.42 -1.50
CA LEU A 379 5.75 -25.53 -0.92
C LEU A 379 4.89 -26.24 0.13
N ASP A 380 4.53 -27.49 -0.15
CA ASP A 380 3.67 -28.31 0.69
C ASP A 380 4.39 -29.57 1.20
N ALA A 381 3.77 -30.23 2.17
CA ALA A 381 4.11 -31.58 2.62
C ALA A 381 2.94 -32.19 3.41
N ALA A 382 2.90 -33.52 3.48
CA ALA A 382 1.94 -34.23 4.32
C ALA A 382 1.98 -33.71 5.79
N PRO A 383 0.84 -33.51 6.46
CA PRO A 383 0.80 -33.04 7.85
C PRO A 383 1.65 -33.87 8.81
N THR A 384 1.69 -35.19 8.61
CA THR A 384 2.50 -36.13 9.40
C THR A 384 4.00 -35.89 9.23
N GLU A 385 4.45 -35.62 8.01
CA GLU A 385 5.85 -35.28 7.71
C GLU A 385 6.23 -33.93 8.31
N ARG A 386 5.34 -32.92 8.20
CA ARG A 386 5.53 -31.61 8.83
C ARG A 386 5.59 -31.71 10.36
N ALA A 387 4.77 -32.57 10.96
CA ALA A 387 4.78 -32.87 12.39
C ALA A 387 6.09 -33.53 12.80
N ARG A 388 6.56 -34.51 12.03
CA ARG A 388 7.85 -35.18 12.26
C ARG A 388 9.01 -34.19 12.24
N ARG A 389 9.08 -33.30 11.25
CA ARG A 389 10.11 -32.25 11.16
C ARG A 389 10.08 -31.33 12.38
N ARG A 390 8.89 -30.84 12.76
CA ARG A 390 8.73 -29.97 13.93
C ARG A 390 9.09 -30.67 15.24
N TYR A 391 8.70 -31.94 15.38
CA TYR A 391 9.02 -32.77 16.53
C TYR A 391 10.54 -32.93 16.69
N LEU A 392 11.24 -33.30 15.62
CA LEU A 392 12.70 -33.43 15.61
C LEU A 392 13.40 -32.08 15.89
N GLU A 393 12.88 -30.96 15.36
CA GLU A 393 13.40 -29.62 15.64
C GLU A 393 13.32 -29.26 17.13
N ARG A 394 12.21 -29.60 17.81
CA ARG A 394 12.05 -29.39 19.26
C ARG A 394 13.01 -30.24 20.06
N LEU A 395 13.13 -31.53 19.73
CA LEU A 395 14.08 -32.43 20.40
C LEU A 395 15.53 -31.95 20.25
N ALA A 396 15.91 -31.45 19.06
CA ALA A 396 17.25 -30.92 18.80
C ALA A 396 17.56 -29.66 19.64
N ARG A 397 16.54 -28.93 20.11
CA ARG A 397 16.68 -27.81 21.04
C ARG A 397 16.69 -28.22 22.52
N GLY A 398 16.60 -29.53 22.80
CA GLY A 398 16.50 -30.05 24.17
C GLY A 398 15.11 -29.90 24.80
N GLU A 399 14.08 -29.59 24.00
CA GLU A 399 12.70 -29.49 24.47
C GLU A 399 12.08 -30.89 24.59
N THR A 400 11.20 -31.07 25.57
CA THR A 400 10.30 -32.24 25.61
C THR A 400 9.14 -32.02 24.63
N ALA A 401 8.92 -32.97 23.73
CA ALA A 401 7.84 -32.90 22.75
C ALA A 401 7.11 -34.24 22.64
N ASP A 402 5.82 -34.19 22.36
CA ASP A 402 4.98 -35.34 22.03
C ASP A 402 4.55 -35.25 20.56
N PHE A 403 4.73 -36.34 19.80
CA PHE A 403 4.48 -36.33 18.36
C PHE A 403 3.00 -36.12 18.03
N GLU A 404 2.10 -36.78 18.76
CA GLU A 404 0.65 -36.67 18.52
C GLU A 404 0.15 -35.26 18.83
N GLN A 405 0.64 -34.64 19.91
CA GLN A 405 0.34 -33.25 20.22
C GLN A 405 0.86 -32.29 19.14
N VAL A 406 2.09 -32.49 18.65
CA VAL A 406 2.64 -31.68 17.56
C VAL A 406 1.82 -31.82 16.27
N LEU A 407 1.40 -33.04 15.93
CA LEU A 407 0.54 -33.29 14.78
C LEU A 407 -0.83 -32.62 14.92
N ALA A 408 -1.45 -32.72 16.10
CA ALA A 408 -2.71 -32.07 16.40
C ALA A 408 -2.61 -30.53 16.29
N ASP A 409 -1.53 -29.95 16.81
CA ASP A 409 -1.28 -28.51 16.72
C ASP A 409 -1.08 -28.05 15.27
N ILE A 410 -0.36 -28.83 14.46
CA ILE A 410 -0.19 -28.54 13.03
C ILE A 410 -1.53 -28.56 12.29
N ARG A 411 -2.34 -29.61 12.48
CA ARG A 411 -3.64 -29.74 11.82
C ARG A 411 -4.57 -28.58 12.19
N ARG A 412 -4.65 -28.25 13.48
CA ARG A 412 -5.45 -27.12 13.98
C ARG A 412 -5.00 -25.81 13.35
N ARG A 413 -3.68 -25.62 13.20
CA ARG A 413 -3.13 -24.41 12.60
C ARG A 413 -3.43 -24.33 11.10
N ASP A 414 -3.31 -25.44 10.37
CA ASP A 414 -3.63 -25.47 8.93
C ASP A 414 -5.12 -25.20 8.68
N GLU A 415 -6.01 -25.79 9.49
CA GLU A 415 -7.46 -25.53 9.44
C GLU A 415 -7.75 -24.06 9.73
N TYR A 416 -7.14 -23.49 10.77
CA TYR A 416 -7.26 -22.07 11.07
C TYR A 416 -6.71 -21.19 9.94
N ASP A 417 -5.56 -21.51 9.36
CA ASP A 417 -4.94 -20.71 8.30
C ASP A 417 -5.72 -20.75 6.99
N SER A 418 -6.32 -21.90 6.65
CA SER A 418 -7.12 -22.10 5.44
C SER A 418 -8.55 -21.57 5.55
N SER A 419 -9.13 -21.55 6.76
CA SER A 419 -10.51 -21.09 6.99
C SER A 419 -10.67 -19.59 7.28
N ARG A 420 -9.57 -18.83 7.34
CA ARG A 420 -9.62 -17.37 7.55
C ARG A 420 -10.37 -16.67 6.42
N GLN A 421 -11.23 -15.71 6.79
CA GLN A 421 -11.95 -14.86 5.83
C GLN A 421 -11.02 -13.93 5.02
N HIS A 422 -9.89 -13.53 5.60
CA HIS A 422 -8.92 -12.64 4.96
C HIS A 422 -7.60 -13.37 4.74
N ALA A 423 -7.14 -13.38 3.48
CA ALA A 423 -5.87 -14.01 3.05
C ALA A 423 -5.72 -15.48 3.52
N PRO A 424 -6.66 -16.37 3.15
CA PRO A 424 -6.55 -17.78 3.51
C PRO A 424 -5.28 -18.40 2.92
N LEU A 425 -4.72 -19.38 3.62
CA LEU A 425 -3.60 -20.16 3.12
C LEU A 425 -4.04 -20.97 1.90
N MET A 426 -3.68 -20.50 0.71
CA MET A 426 -3.95 -21.15 -0.56
C MET A 426 -2.86 -20.84 -1.58
N ALA A 427 -2.66 -21.75 -2.53
CA ALA A 427 -1.78 -21.51 -3.66
C ALA A 427 -2.35 -20.43 -4.57
N ALA A 428 -1.50 -19.54 -5.08
CA ALA A 428 -1.90 -18.64 -6.16
C ALA A 428 -2.22 -19.45 -7.43
N PRO A 429 -3.15 -18.99 -8.29
CA PRO A 429 -3.54 -19.74 -9.50
C PRO A 429 -2.37 -20.09 -10.43
N ASP A 430 -1.33 -19.27 -10.44
CA ASP A 430 -0.11 -19.40 -11.22
C ASP A 430 1.10 -19.89 -10.40
N ALA A 431 0.90 -20.28 -9.14
CA ALA A 431 1.96 -20.85 -8.31
C ALA A 431 2.29 -22.28 -8.72
N VAL A 432 3.59 -22.59 -8.77
CA VAL A 432 4.05 -23.96 -8.95
C VAL A 432 4.01 -24.70 -7.62
N LEU A 433 3.22 -25.77 -7.55
CA LEU A 433 3.16 -26.65 -6.39
C LEU A 433 4.42 -27.51 -6.31
N VAL A 434 5.10 -27.47 -5.16
CA VAL A 434 6.24 -28.33 -4.84
C VAL A 434 5.90 -29.13 -3.59
N ASP A 435 5.64 -30.42 -3.75
CA ASP A 435 5.50 -31.34 -2.62
C ASP A 435 6.89 -31.78 -2.13
N SER A 436 7.18 -31.49 -0.86
CA SER A 436 8.43 -31.84 -0.17
C SER A 436 8.33 -33.12 0.66
N THR A 437 7.21 -33.85 0.60
CA THR A 437 7.01 -35.10 1.35
C THR A 437 8.04 -36.15 0.96
N GLY A 438 8.80 -36.65 1.94
CA GLY A 438 9.84 -37.66 1.73
C GLY A 438 11.08 -37.18 0.97
N LEU A 439 11.18 -35.87 0.66
CA LEU A 439 12.33 -35.29 -0.03
C LEU A 439 13.31 -34.67 0.96
N THR A 440 14.61 -34.76 0.68
CA THR A 440 15.64 -34.03 1.42
C THR A 440 15.64 -32.54 1.06
N ILE A 441 16.29 -31.71 1.88
CA ILE A 441 16.41 -30.27 1.63
C ILE A 441 17.07 -30.02 0.27
N GLU A 442 18.11 -30.79 -0.07
CA GLU A 442 18.87 -30.69 -1.32
C GLU A 442 17.99 -31.04 -2.53
N GLN A 443 17.18 -32.09 -2.42
CA GLN A 443 16.26 -32.49 -3.48
C GLN A 443 15.18 -31.44 -3.73
N VAL A 444 14.63 -30.84 -2.68
CA VAL A 444 13.65 -29.75 -2.80
C VAL A 444 14.32 -28.50 -3.40
N LEU A 445 15.51 -28.15 -2.92
CA LEU A 445 16.26 -27.01 -3.44
C LEU A 445 16.56 -27.19 -4.93
N GLU A 446 16.96 -28.38 -5.36
CA GLU A 446 17.23 -28.69 -6.78
C GLU A 446 15.97 -28.54 -7.64
N ARG A 447 14.81 -28.99 -7.15
CA ARG A 447 13.53 -28.75 -7.83
C ARG A 447 13.25 -27.25 -7.97
N VAL A 448 13.44 -26.49 -6.90
CA VAL A 448 13.21 -25.03 -6.89
C VAL A 448 14.18 -24.30 -7.82
N ARG A 449 15.47 -24.69 -7.87
CA ARG A 449 16.45 -24.20 -8.85
C ARG A 449 15.99 -24.46 -10.27
N GLY A 450 15.47 -25.66 -10.55
CA GLY A 450 14.90 -26.00 -11.85
C GLY A 450 13.74 -25.08 -12.24
N LEU A 451 12.93 -24.61 -11.28
CA LEU A 451 11.86 -23.64 -11.55
C LEU A 451 12.41 -22.25 -11.87
N VAL A 452 13.42 -21.81 -11.13
CA VAL A 452 14.12 -20.55 -11.39
C VAL A 452 14.75 -20.56 -12.78
N ALA A 453 15.42 -21.65 -13.16
CA ALA A 453 16.01 -21.81 -14.49
C ALA A 453 14.96 -21.85 -15.61
N ARG A 454 13.79 -22.45 -15.38
CA ARG A 454 12.68 -22.43 -16.35
C ARG A 454 12.03 -21.05 -16.45
N ALA A 455 11.97 -20.30 -15.35
CA ALA A 455 11.51 -18.92 -15.34
C ALA A 455 12.47 -17.99 -16.09
N GLN A 456 13.76 -18.34 -16.22
CA GLN A 456 14.71 -17.65 -17.11
C GLN A 456 14.49 -17.98 -18.60
N ALA A 457 13.88 -19.13 -18.90
CA ALA A 457 13.77 -19.67 -20.27
C ALA A 457 12.43 -19.33 -20.96
N ARG A 458 11.48 -18.78 -20.22
CA ARG A 458 10.21 -18.21 -20.70
C ARG A 458 10.37 -16.70 -20.85
#